data_AF-A0AAD7MND3-F1
#
_entry.id   AF-A0AAD7MND3-F1
#
_cell.length_a   1.000
_cell.length_b   1.000
_cell.length_c   1.000
_cell.angle_alpha   90.00
_cell.angle_beta   90.00
_cell.angle_gamma   90.00
#
_symmetry.space_group_name_H-M   'P 1'
#
loop_
_entity.id
_entity.type
_entity.pdbx_description
1 polymer ?
#
loop_
_entity_poly.entity_id
_entity_poly.type
_entity_poly.pdbx_seq_one_letter_code
_entity_poly.pdbx_strand_id
1 'polypeptide(L)'
;VKRVGLLLCRKLRGQIKLIPIILDLAECWMVSFAKRTDPDGALFDGSSPDMPYVTLKIAGQPSSPLRRLVFTTVSHDQGWSSHTAEIGTYRQVHSWFEAGNASLQPKNRRKIENNVHGSPDTRTHRNVWVPSLSSKYSDWMATFRSDDVLEVYAKAQYPGWENHVYSAEIVAY
;
A
#
# COMPACT_ATOMS: atom_id res chain seq x y z
N VAL A 1 10.64 -14.29 -14.42
CA VAL A 1 9.46 -14.81 -15.17
C VAL A 1 9.77 -15.24 -16.63
N LYS A 2 10.32 -14.38 -17.51
CA LYS A 2 10.50 -14.71 -18.95
C LYS A 2 11.23 -16.04 -19.27
N ARG A 3 12.34 -16.33 -18.57
CA ARG A 3 13.09 -17.60 -18.75
C ARG A 3 12.29 -18.84 -18.34
N VAL A 4 11.50 -18.75 -17.26
CA VAL A 4 10.63 -19.84 -16.79
C VAL A 4 9.50 -20.09 -17.79
N GLY A 5 8.88 -19.03 -18.31
CA GLY A 5 7.84 -19.15 -19.35
C GLY A 5 8.34 -19.86 -20.62
N LEU A 6 9.55 -19.54 -21.09
CA LEU A 6 10.17 -20.20 -22.25
C LEU A 6 10.43 -21.70 -21.98
N LEU A 7 10.87 -22.06 -20.78
CA LEU A 7 11.07 -23.46 -20.39
C LEU A 7 9.74 -24.22 -20.35
N LEU A 8 8.69 -23.60 -19.78
CA LEU A 8 7.34 -24.17 -19.76
C LEU A 8 6.78 -24.36 -21.17
N CYS A 9 6.95 -23.41 -22.09
CA CYS A 9 6.58 -23.57 -23.51
C CYS A 9 7.15 -24.85 -24.13
N ARG A 10 8.46 -25.08 -23.89
CA ARG A 10 9.17 -26.26 -24.43
C ARG A 10 8.70 -27.55 -23.77
N LYS A 11 8.50 -27.56 -22.45
CA LYS A 11 8.14 -28.76 -21.68
C LYS A 11 6.67 -29.17 -21.87
N LEU A 12 5.78 -28.20 -22.02
CA LEU A 12 4.34 -28.43 -22.20
C LEU A 12 3.94 -28.64 -23.66
N ARG A 13 4.91 -28.90 -24.56
CA ARG A 13 4.69 -29.19 -26.00
C ARG A 13 3.74 -28.20 -26.69
N GLY A 14 3.86 -26.91 -26.37
CA GLY A 14 3.03 -25.87 -27.00
C GLY A 14 1.62 -25.70 -26.40
N GLN A 15 1.31 -26.29 -25.24
CA GLN A 15 0.09 -25.96 -24.47
C GLN A 15 0.19 -24.57 -23.82
N ILE A 16 0.29 -23.53 -24.66
CA ILE A 16 0.55 -22.14 -24.26
C ILE A 16 -0.50 -21.62 -23.27
N LYS A 17 -1.75 -22.11 -23.36
CA LYS A 17 -2.85 -21.74 -22.46
C LYS A 17 -2.59 -22.11 -20.99
N LEU A 18 -1.79 -23.14 -20.71
CA LEU A 18 -1.48 -23.56 -19.33
C LEU A 18 -0.37 -22.73 -18.68
N ILE A 19 0.49 -22.10 -19.47
CA ILE A 19 1.63 -21.34 -18.96
C ILE A 19 1.22 -20.20 -18.04
N PRO A 20 0.28 -19.30 -18.39
CA PRO A 20 -0.13 -18.24 -17.48
C PRO A 20 -0.77 -18.80 -16.20
N ILE A 21 -1.53 -19.92 -16.30
CA ILE A 21 -2.14 -20.58 -15.14
C ILE A 21 -1.07 -21.12 -14.20
N ILE A 22 -0.06 -21.84 -14.73
CA ILE A 22 1.03 -22.40 -13.93
C ILE A 22 1.86 -21.28 -13.27
N LEU A 23 2.18 -20.23 -14.02
CA LEU A 23 2.92 -19.09 -13.47
C LEU A 23 2.11 -18.37 -12.38
N ASP A 24 0.80 -18.26 -12.54
CA ASP A 24 -0.08 -17.64 -11.55
C ASP A 24 -0.20 -18.50 -10.28
N LEU A 25 -0.42 -19.82 -10.42
CA LEU A 25 -0.47 -20.77 -9.31
C LEU A 25 0.86 -20.90 -8.57
N ALA A 26 1.99 -20.71 -9.27
CA ALA A 26 3.33 -20.73 -8.69
C ALA A 26 3.77 -19.37 -8.13
N GLU A 27 2.87 -18.38 -8.04
CA GLU A 27 3.14 -16.99 -7.62
C GLU A 27 4.33 -16.35 -8.36
N CYS A 28 4.56 -16.76 -9.61
CA CYS A 28 5.64 -16.25 -10.45
C CYS A 28 5.21 -14.93 -11.12
N TRP A 29 4.93 -13.93 -10.30
CA TRP A 29 4.46 -12.62 -10.74
C TRP A 29 5.60 -11.63 -10.97
N MET A 30 5.28 -10.52 -11.65
CA MET A 30 6.18 -9.37 -11.73
C MET A 30 6.12 -8.63 -10.40
N VAL A 31 7.24 -8.06 -9.94
CA VAL A 31 7.25 -7.33 -8.67
C VAL A 31 7.69 -5.90 -8.92
N SER A 32 6.86 -4.97 -8.46
CA SER A 32 7.13 -3.54 -8.39
C SER A 32 7.40 -3.16 -6.94
N PHE A 33 8.41 -2.32 -6.72
CA PHE A 33 8.84 -1.89 -5.39
C PHE A 33 9.12 -0.38 -5.37
N ALA A 34 8.66 0.29 -4.33
CA ALA A 34 9.08 1.65 -4.00
C ALA A 34 9.17 1.82 -2.48
N LYS A 35 10.13 2.64 -2.06
CA LYS A 35 10.32 3.01 -0.67
C LYS A 35 10.76 4.46 -0.58
N ARG A 36 10.20 5.17 0.40
CA ARG A 36 10.72 6.46 0.87
C ARG A 36 11.13 6.32 2.33
N THR A 37 12.17 7.05 2.72
CA THR A 37 12.65 7.13 4.10
C THR A 37 13.01 8.58 4.40
N ASP A 38 12.54 9.09 5.53
CA ASP A 38 12.85 10.41 6.07
C ASP A 38 13.35 10.18 7.50
N PRO A 39 14.67 10.08 7.73
CA PRO A 39 15.24 9.71 9.03
C PRO A 39 14.82 10.61 10.18
N ASP A 40 14.60 11.90 9.89
CA ASP A 40 14.19 12.90 10.87
C ASP A 40 12.67 12.97 11.10
N GLY A 41 11.90 12.14 10.39
CA GLY A 41 10.44 12.16 10.41
C GLY A 41 9.85 13.28 9.54
N ALA A 42 9.09 12.89 8.51
CA ALA A 42 8.26 13.82 7.77
C ALA A 42 6.95 14.06 8.54
N LEU A 43 6.68 15.32 8.88
CA LEU A 43 5.46 15.73 9.58
C LEU A 43 4.31 15.93 8.60
N PHE A 44 3.15 15.34 8.90
CA PHE A 44 1.89 15.61 8.21
C PHE A 44 0.80 16.00 9.20
N ASP A 45 0.15 17.12 8.96
CA ASP A 45 -0.92 17.68 9.78
C ASP A 45 -2.14 18.06 8.91
N GLY A 46 -3.15 18.70 9.51
CA GLY A 46 -4.33 19.17 8.78
C GLY A 46 -4.09 20.28 7.75
N SER A 47 -2.91 20.90 7.74
CA SER A 47 -2.52 21.97 6.79
C SER A 47 -1.66 21.45 5.63
N SER A 48 -1.13 20.23 5.77
CA SER A 48 -0.23 19.61 4.82
C SER A 48 -0.89 19.42 3.46
N PRO A 49 -0.19 19.69 2.35
CA PRO A 49 -0.75 19.53 1.02
C PRO A 49 -1.13 18.06 0.77
N ASP A 50 -2.19 17.84 0.00
CA ASP A 50 -2.64 16.49 -0.34
C ASP A 50 -1.76 15.88 -1.45
N MET A 51 -0.52 15.57 -1.09
CA MET A 51 0.49 15.00 -1.97
C MET A 51 0.89 13.60 -1.52
N PRO A 52 1.25 12.70 -2.45
CA PRO A 52 1.71 11.37 -2.09
C PRO A 52 3.05 11.44 -1.36
N TYR A 53 3.17 10.65 -0.30
CA TYR A 53 4.43 10.46 0.41
C TYR A 53 5.38 9.55 -0.39
N VAL A 54 4.86 8.44 -0.94
CA VAL A 54 5.59 7.53 -1.82
C VAL A 54 4.70 7.08 -2.97
N THR A 55 5.28 6.91 -4.16
CA THR A 55 4.59 6.47 -5.38
C THR A 55 5.26 5.23 -5.97
N LEU A 56 4.47 4.39 -6.61
CA LEU A 56 4.90 3.16 -7.26
C LEU A 56 4.22 3.01 -8.61
N LYS A 57 5.02 2.95 -9.67
CA LYS A 57 4.52 2.55 -10.99
C LYS A 57 4.29 1.04 -11.03
N ILE A 58 3.06 0.62 -11.32
CA ILE A 58 2.69 -0.78 -11.33
C ILE A 58 3.21 -1.45 -12.61
N ALA A 59 4.00 -2.50 -12.42
CA ALA A 59 4.34 -3.45 -13.46
C ALA A 59 3.47 -4.69 -13.29
N GLY A 60 2.90 -5.21 -14.37
CA GLY A 60 2.02 -6.37 -14.28
C GLY A 60 1.45 -6.78 -15.62
N GLN A 61 0.64 -7.85 -15.63
CA GLN A 61 -0.09 -8.21 -16.84
C GLN A 61 -1.28 -7.26 -17.06
N PRO A 62 -1.61 -6.90 -18.32
CA PRO A 62 -2.67 -5.94 -18.61
C PRO A 62 -4.04 -6.28 -18.03
N SER A 63 -4.38 -7.58 -17.96
CA SER A 63 -5.71 -8.05 -17.54
C SER A 63 -5.89 -8.14 -16.03
N SER A 64 -4.81 -8.18 -15.27
CA SER A 64 -4.87 -8.18 -13.80
C SER A 64 -3.48 -7.85 -13.27
N PRO A 65 -3.18 -6.57 -13.06
CA PRO A 65 -1.82 -6.12 -12.76
C PRO A 65 -1.47 -6.23 -11.28
N LEU A 66 -2.43 -6.51 -10.40
CA LEU A 66 -2.24 -6.60 -8.95
C LEU A 66 -2.83 -7.91 -8.39
N ARG A 67 -1.96 -8.81 -7.95
CA ARG A 67 -2.26 -10.05 -7.21
C ARG A 67 -2.12 -9.88 -5.72
N ARG A 68 -1.16 -9.06 -5.30
CA ARG A 68 -0.88 -8.78 -3.89
C ARG A 68 -0.31 -7.38 -3.74
N LEU A 69 -0.78 -6.66 -2.74
CA LEU A 69 -0.18 -5.41 -2.30
C LEU A 69 0.29 -5.55 -0.86
N VAL A 70 1.50 -5.08 -0.59
CA VAL A 70 2.05 -5.01 0.76
C VAL A 70 2.46 -3.57 1.01
N PHE A 71 1.95 -3.01 2.09
CA PHE A 71 2.36 -1.71 2.61
C PHE A 71 3.09 -1.92 3.92
N THR A 72 4.29 -1.36 4.06
CA THR A 72 5.01 -1.29 5.33
C THR A 72 5.23 0.18 5.66
N THR A 73 4.69 0.66 6.77
CA THR A 73 4.84 2.05 7.23
C THR A 73 5.54 2.08 8.58
N VAL A 74 6.36 3.10 8.79
CA VAL A 74 7.02 3.38 10.07
C VAL A 74 6.66 4.81 10.47
N SER A 75 5.86 4.96 11.53
CA SER A 75 5.29 6.24 11.94
C SER A 75 4.84 6.27 13.39
N HIS A 76 4.53 7.46 13.91
CA HIS A 76 3.79 7.65 15.15
C HIS A 76 2.84 8.86 15.07
N ASP A 77 2.03 8.99 16.11
CA ASP A 77 1.07 10.09 16.29
C ASP A 77 1.71 11.25 17.06
N GLN A 78 0.99 12.34 17.34
CA GLN A 78 1.53 13.54 18.02
C GLN A 78 2.09 13.30 19.43
N GLY A 79 1.80 12.15 20.05
CA GLY A 79 2.37 11.77 21.35
C GLY A 79 1.64 12.32 22.59
N TRP A 80 0.48 12.95 22.40
CA TRP A 80 -0.37 13.43 23.49
C TRP A 80 -1.85 13.42 23.07
N SER A 81 -2.75 13.36 24.06
CA SER A 81 -4.19 13.52 23.85
C SER A 81 -4.88 13.90 25.15
N SER A 82 -5.95 14.69 25.06
CA SER A 82 -6.85 14.95 26.19
C SER A 82 -7.75 13.75 26.54
N HIS A 83 -7.88 12.78 25.62
CA HIS A 83 -8.67 11.56 25.81
C HIS A 83 -7.76 10.43 26.29
N THR A 84 -7.34 10.51 27.54
CA THR A 84 -6.34 9.60 28.13
C THR A 84 -6.73 8.12 28.09
N ALA A 85 -8.04 7.81 28.09
CA ALA A 85 -8.53 6.44 27.99
C ALA A 85 -8.27 5.77 26.63
N GLU A 86 -8.07 6.55 25.57
CA GLU A 86 -7.85 6.02 24.22
C GLU A 86 -6.36 5.99 23.83
N ILE A 87 -5.49 6.65 24.60
CA ILE A 87 -4.04 6.68 24.36
C ILE A 87 -3.48 5.25 24.30
N GLY A 88 -2.64 4.98 23.30
CA GLY A 88 -2.04 3.66 23.10
C GLY A 88 -2.95 2.66 22.37
N THR A 89 -4.18 3.06 22.01
CA THR A 89 -5.09 2.24 21.21
C THR A 89 -5.16 2.71 19.74
N TYR A 90 -5.87 1.95 18.90
CA TYR A 90 -6.17 2.33 17.51
C TYR A 90 -7.53 3.05 17.35
N ARG A 91 -8.14 3.48 18.46
CA ARG A 91 -9.46 4.11 18.49
C ARG A 91 -9.34 5.62 18.57
N GLN A 92 -10.32 6.33 18.03
CA GLN A 92 -10.37 7.80 18.03
C GLN A 92 -9.08 8.43 17.49
N VAL A 93 -8.46 7.80 16.48
CA VAL A 93 -7.21 8.27 15.88
C VAL A 93 -7.51 9.07 14.63
N HIS A 94 -6.91 10.25 14.54
CA HIS A 94 -7.03 11.14 13.39
C HIS A 94 -5.70 11.36 12.66
N SER A 95 -4.78 10.39 12.74
CA SER A 95 -3.63 10.24 11.84
C SER A 95 -3.61 8.82 11.22
N TRP A 96 -3.43 8.73 9.91
CA TRP A 96 -3.57 7.46 9.17
C TRP A 96 -2.85 7.50 7.81
N PHE A 97 -2.88 6.36 7.11
CA PHE A 97 -2.41 6.24 5.74
C PHE A 97 -3.52 5.84 4.77
N GLU A 98 -3.41 6.29 3.52
CA GLU A 98 -4.31 5.92 2.43
C GLU A 98 -3.53 5.51 1.18
N ALA A 99 -4.08 4.57 0.41
CA ALA A 99 -3.61 4.19 -0.90
C ALA A 99 -4.54 4.71 -2.00
N GLY A 100 -3.99 5.25 -3.08
CA GLY A 100 -4.71 5.80 -4.22
C GLY A 100 -4.12 5.39 -5.57
N ASN A 101 -4.90 5.53 -6.62
CA ASN A 101 -4.41 5.54 -7.99
C ASN A 101 -4.33 7.01 -8.43
N ALA A 102 -3.20 7.46 -8.97
CA ALA A 102 -2.98 8.84 -9.41
C ALA A 102 -4.03 9.31 -10.44
N SER A 103 -4.63 8.40 -11.19
CA SER A 103 -5.69 8.70 -12.17
C SER A 103 -7.11 8.73 -11.59
N LEU A 104 -7.29 8.41 -10.30
CA LEU A 104 -8.59 8.38 -9.63
C LEU A 104 -8.74 9.56 -8.66
N GLN A 105 -9.99 9.97 -8.43
CA GLN A 105 -10.32 11.03 -7.47
C GLN A 105 -9.95 10.60 -6.02
N PRO A 106 -9.59 11.54 -5.14
CA PRO A 106 -9.26 11.26 -3.74
C PRO A 106 -10.29 10.43 -2.98
N LYS A 107 -11.59 10.61 -3.28
CA LYS A 107 -12.69 9.82 -2.68
C LYS A 107 -12.60 8.30 -2.92
N ASN A 108 -11.82 7.89 -3.92
CA ASN A 108 -11.61 6.48 -4.26
C ASN A 108 -10.39 5.88 -3.55
N ARG A 109 -9.65 6.66 -2.74
CA ARG A 109 -8.56 6.15 -1.94
C ARG A 109 -9.06 5.18 -0.88
N ARG A 110 -8.19 4.26 -0.46
CA ARG A 110 -8.48 3.26 0.57
C ARG A 110 -7.58 3.48 1.75
N LYS A 111 -8.19 3.60 2.93
CA LYS A 111 -7.44 3.62 4.20
C LYS A 111 -6.64 2.33 4.34
N ILE A 112 -5.35 2.50 4.61
CA ILE A 112 -4.40 1.42 4.90
C ILE A 112 -4.52 1.06 6.38
N GLU A 113 -4.18 1.98 7.26
CA GLU A 113 -4.11 1.77 8.72
C GLU A 113 -4.09 3.12 9.44
N ASN A 114 -4.55 3.14 10.69
CA ASN A 114 -4.40 4.30 11.60
C ASN A 114 -3.07 4.20 12.36
N ASN A 115 -2.55 5.33 12.83
CA ASN A 115 -1.53 5.30 13.88
C ASN A 115 -2.12 4.83 15.22
N VAL A 116 -1.28 4.84 16.26
CA VAL A 116 -1.69 4.59 17.64
C VAL A 116 -1.92 5.91 18.36
N HIS A 117 -3.13 6.07 18.88
CA HIS A 117 -3.65 7.30 19.48
C HIS A 117 -2.67 7.92 20.45
N GLY A 118 -2.25 9.16 20.18
CA GLY A 118 -1.49 9.99 21.11
C GLY A 118 -0.19 9.33 21.58
N SER A 119 0.35 8.35 20.85
CA SER A 119 1.58 7.65 21.22
C SER A 119 2.77 8.29 20.50
N PRO A 120 3.83 8.67 21.22
CA PRO A 120 5.06 9.18 20.59
C PRO A 120 5.96 8.04 20.09
N ASP A 121 5.64 6.80 20.44
CA ASP A 121 6.44 5.64 20.10
C ASP A 121 6.22 5.27 18.64
N THR A 122 7.33 5.26 17.89
CA THR A 122 7.35 4.78 16.51
C THR A 122 6.85 3.34 16.42
N ARG A 123 5.96 3.08 15.46
CA ARG A 123 5.46 1.74 15.15
C ARG A 123 5.67 1.38 13.70
N THR A 124 5.86 0.09 13.47
CA THR A 124 5.86 -0.51 12.14
C THR A 124 4.54 -1.22 11.91
N HIS A 125 3.80 -0.81 10.89
CA HIS A 125 2.59 -1.50 10.44
C HIS A 125 2.84 -2.18 9.12
N ARG A 126 2.39 -3.43 8.99
CA ARG A 126 2.50 -4.20 7.75
C ARG A 126 1.12 -4.69 7.31
N ASN A 127 0.61 -4.11 6.23
CA ASN A 127 -0.70 -4.39 5.68
C ASN A 127 -0.57 -5.20 4.39
N VAL A 128 -1.28 -6.33 4.30
CA VAL A 128 -1.22 -7.23 3.15
C VAL A 128 -2.61 -7.38 2.54
N TRP A 129 -2.76 -6.96 1.29
CA TRP A 129 -4.02 -7.05 0.55
C TRP A 129 -3.89 -8.09 -0.56
N VAL A 130 -4.74 -9.12 -0.49
CA VAL A 130 -4.77 -10.23 -1.44
C VAL A 130 -6.22 -10.44 -1.87
N PRO A 131 -6.61 -10.05 -3.10
CA PRO A 131 -7.99 -10.15 -3.58
C PRO A 131 -8.59 -11.54 -3.48
N SER A 132 -7.78 -12.59 -3.64
CA SER A 132 -8.22 -13.98 -3.53
C SER A 132 -8.52 -14.43 -2.09
N LEU A 133 -8.02 -13.71 -1.07
CA LEU A 133 -8.26 -14.02 0.34
C LEU A 133 -9.31 -13.11 0.97
N SER A 134 -9.56 -11.92 0.41
CA SER A 134 -10.53 -10.97 0.91
C SER A 134 -11.11 -10.10 -0.19
N SER A 135 -12.44 -10.02 -0.26
CA SER A 135 -13.14 -9.14 -1.19
C SER A 135 -13.02 -7.65 -0.83
N LYS A 136 -12.61 -7.31 0.41
CA LYS A 136 -12.60 -5.94 0.94
C LYS A 136 -11.90 -4.93 0.02
N TYR A 137 -10.82 -5.35 -0.64
CA TYR A 137 -10.02 -4.51 -1.52
C TYR A 137 -10.03 -4.99 -2.98
N SER A 138 -10.71 -6.10 -3.28
CA SER A 138 -10.68 -6.75 -4.60
C SER A 138 -11.13 -5.81 -5.71
N ASP A 139 -12.30 -5.20 -5.57
CA ASP A 139 -12.87 -4.32 -6.59
C ASP A 139 -12.00 -3.08 -6.82
N TRP A 140 -11.40 -2.55 -5.75
CA TRP A 140 -10.50 -1.40 -5.83
C TRP A 140 -9.19 -1.78 -6.54
N MET A 141 -8.57 -2.90 -6.18
CA MET A 141 -7.35 -3.39 -6.84
C MET A 141 -7.60 -3.71 -8.33
N ALA A 142 -8.79 -4.20 -8.67
CA ALA A 142 -9.18 -4.49 -10.05
C ALA A 142 -9.32 -3.24 -10.94
N THR A 143 -9.37 -2.03 -10.35
CA THR A 143 -9.40 -0.78 -11.11
C THR A 143 -8.06 -0.40 -11.73
N PHE A 144 -6.95 -0.93 -11.20
CA PHE A 144 -5.62 -0.61 -11.71
C PHE A 144 -5.35 -1.28 -13.07
N ARG A 145 -4.52 -0.61 -13.86
CA ARG A 145 -3.96 -1.09 -15.13
C ARG A 145 -2.44 -1.13 -15.06
N SER A 146 -1.82 -1.79 -16.03
CA SER A 146 -0.37 -1.68 -16.22
C SER A 146 -0.01 -0.21 -16.41
N ASP A 147 1.12 0.19 -15.84
CA ASP A 147 1.65 1.56 -15.89
C ASP A 147 0.90 2.62 -15.09
N ASP A 148 -0.22 2.27 -14.44
CA ASP A 148 -0.84 3.13 -13.43
C ASP A 148 0.13 3.39 -12.26
N VAL A 149 -0.07 4.52 -11.59
CA VAL A 149 0.72 4.92 -10.43
C VAL A 149 -0.11 4.72 -9.17
N LEU A 150 0.35 3.79 -8.33
CA LEU A 150 -0.12 3.61 -6.96
C LEU A 150 0.58 4.63 -6.06
N GLU A 151 -0.20 5.28 -5.21
CA GLU A 151 0.27 6.37 -4.35
C GLU A 151 -0.12 6.09 -2.91
N VAL A 152 0.78 6.35 -1.97
CA VAL A 152 0.50 6.30 -0.53
C VAL A 152 0.58 7.70 0.04
N TYR A 153 -0.45 8.07 0.81
CA TYR A 153 -0.62 9.36 1.45
C TYR A 153 -0.55 9.19 2.95
N ALA A 154 0.22 10.05 3.61
CA ALA A 154 0.18 10.21 5.06
C ALA A 154 -0.80 11.34 5.38
N LYS A 155 -1.74 11.09 6.31
CA LYS A 155 -2.80 12.02 6.66
C LYS A 155 -2.81 12.27 8.16
N ALA A 156 -3.20 13.48 8.54
CA ALA A 156 -3.74 13.79 9.84
C ALA A 156 -4.90 14.78 9.70
N GLN A 157 -5.80 14.80 10.67
CA GLN A 157 -6.99 15.64 10.65
C GLN A 157 -7.22 16.27 12.02
N TYR A 158 -7.65 17.52 12.00
CA TYR A 158 -7.88 18.41 13.14
C TYR A 158 -6.63 19.05 13.73
N PRO A 159 -6.75 20.26 14.31
CA PRO A 159 -5.63 20.93 14.97
C PRO A 159 -5.01 20.06 16.07
N GLY A 160 -3.68 20.00 16.11
CA GLY A 160 -2.91 19.22 17.09
C GLY A 160 -2.74 17.73 16.77
N TRP A 161 -3.36 17.23 15.69
CA TRP A 161 -3.09 15.88 15.19
C TRP A 161 -1.98 15.92 14.14
N GLU A 162 -1.00 15.05 14.34
CA GLU A 162 0.21 14.97 13.53
C GLU A 162 0.52 13.51 13.23
N ASN A 163 0.93 13.24 12.00
CA ASN A 163 1.48 11.97 11.58
C ASN A 163 2.97 12.15 11.28
N HIS A 164 3.81 11.62 12.15
CA HIS A 164 5.26 11.64 12.00
C HIS A 164 5.70 10.37 11.26
N VAL A 165 6.13 10.52 10.00
CA VAL A 165 6.41 9.40 9.10
C VAL A 165 7.90 9.27 8.82
N TYR A 166 8.47 8.12 9.16
CA TYR A 166 9.89 7.83 8.97
C TYR A 166 10.15 7.01 7.71
N SER A 167 9.21 6.13 7.34
CA SER A 167 9.26 5.45 6.04
C SER A 167 7.92 4.88 5.63
N ALA A 168 7.78 4.68 4.32
CA ALA A 168 6.71 3.92 3.72
C ALA A 168 7.27 3.14 2.55
N GLU A 169 6.86 1.88 2.47
CA GLU A 169 7.27 0.92 1.46
C GLU A 169 6.02 0.31 0.83
N ILE A 170 6.07 0.17 -0.50
CA ILE A 170 5.04 -0.49 -1.30
C ILE A 170 5.70 -1.63 -2.06
N VAL A 171 5.12 -2.82 -1.92
CA VAL A 171 5.44 -3.98 -2.76
C VAL A 171 4.18 -4.44 -3.49
N ALA A 172 4.22 -4.39 -4.81
CA ALA A 172 3.14 -4.82 -5.67
C ALA A 172 3.56 -6.05 -6.47
N TYR A 173 2.68 -7.05 -6.53
CA TYR A 173 2.84 -8.30 -7.27
C TYR A 173 1.75 -8.44 -8.32
#